data_AF-R4TB02-F1
#
_entry.id   AF-R4TB02-F1
#
_cell.length_a   1.000
_cell.length_b   1.000
_cell.length_c   1.000
_cell.angle_alpha   90.00
_cell.angle_beta   90.00
_cell.angle_gamma   90.00
#
_symmetry.space_group_name_H-M   'P 1'
#
loop_
_entity.id
_entity.type
_entity.pdbx_description
1 polymer ?
#
loop_
_entity_poly.entity_id
_entity_poly.type
_entity_poly.pdbx_seq_one_letter_code
_entity_poly.pdbx_strand_id
1 'polypeptide(L)'
;MSTKFDAEAIATAGKNIGQLMDDMSAFEALKQNWPNAGKFKLAVWLERVVDDRRNAVVAHAEHLKIAFEEMETKLKDIAERFKNTDGQNAEEIKKVMAGLEGAVVQAVGAYDTNTENQQHNYTADPVGTGPNANKPTDGDGYNDNLNDTVTT
;
A
#
# COMPACT_ATOMS: atom_id res chain seq x y z
N MET A 1 -9.32 24.15 33.58
CA MET A 1 -8.06 23.85 32.86
C MET A 1 -8.37 24.09 31.38
N SER A 2 -7.91 25.19 30.79
CA SER A 2 -8.18 25.51 29.38
C SER A 2 -7.07 24.87 28.55
N THR A 3 -7.40 23.80 27.83
CA THR A 3 -6.55 23.25 26.78
C THR A 3 -6.55 24.24 25.62
N LYS A 4 -5.45 24.98 25.46
CA LYS A 4 -5.21 25.78 24.25
C LYS A 4 -5.15 24.82 23.06
N PHE A 5 -6.21 24.79 22.27
CA PHE A 5 -6.23 24.06 21.02
C PHE A 5 -5.65 24.94 19.91
N ASP A 6 -4.64 24.44 19.22
CA ASP A 6 -4.02 25.11 18.08
C ASP A 6 -4.39 24.37 16.80
N ALA A 7 -5.48 24.81 16.19
CA ALA A 7 -6.01 24.25 14.95
C ALA A 7 -5.02 24.35 13.79
N GLU A 8 -4.22 25.42 13.77
CA GLU A 8 -3.27 25.69 12.70
C GLU A 8 -2.04 24.78 12.81
N ALA A 9 -1.55 24.56 14.03
CA ALA A 9 -0.49 23.60 14.29
C ALA A 9 -0.90 22.17 13.89
N ILE A 10 -2.13 21.75 14.17
CA ILE A 10 -2.62 20.41 13.80
C ILE A 10 -2.81 20.27 12.29
N ALA A 11 -3.38 21.27 11.62
CA ALA A 11 -3.50 21.24 10.16
C ALA A 11 -2.13 21.20 9.48
N THR A 12 -1.15 21.94 10.02
CA THR A 12 0.24 21.93 9.54
C THR A 12 0.90 20.58 9.76
N ALA A 13 0.72 19.97 10.94
CA ALA A 13 1.22 18.63 11.23
C ALA A 13 0.63 17.59 10.26
N GLY A 14 -0.69 17.65 10.01
CA GLY A 14 -1.35 16.78 9.04
C GLY A 14 -0.76 16.91 7.64
N LYS A 15 -0.57 18.14 7.15
CA LYS A 15 0.07 18.39 5.86
C LYS A 15 1.49 17.83 5.80
N ASN A 16 2.31 18.09 6.83
CA ASN A 16 3.68 17.60 6.85
C ASN A 16 3.76 16.07 6.84
N ILE A 17 2.81 15.38 7.50
CA ILE A 17 2.72 13.92 7.49
C ILE A 17 2.33 13.41 6.10
N GLY A 18 1.29 13.98 5.48
CA GLY A 18 0.85 13.59 4.13
C GLY A 18 1.97 13.70 3.08
N GLN A 19 2.80 14.74 3.20
CA GLN A 19 3.91 15.01 2.28
C GLN A 19 5.11 14.07 2.43
N LEU A 20 5.19 13.25 3.49
CA LEU A 20 6.33 12.37 3.73
C LEU A 20 6.54 11.33 2.61
N MET A 21 5.47 10.96 1.91
CA MET A 21 5.48 9.95 0.84
C MET A 21 5.09 10.54 -0.53
N ASP A 22 5.23 11.86 -0.72
CA ASP A 22 5.00 12.51 -2.02
C ASP A 22 6.01 12.02 -3.07
N ASP A 23 7.27 11.85 -2.66
CA ASP A 23 8.33 11.29 -3.51
C ASP A 23 8.38 9.76 -3.38
N MET A 24 7.64 9.10 -4.27
CA MET A 24 7.67 7.63 -4.41
C MET A 24 8.70 7.13 -5.43
N SER A 25 9.53 8.02 -6.00
CA SER A 25 10.37 7.68 -7.17
C SER A 25 11.31 6.50 -6.94
N ALA A 26 11.84 6.36 -5.73
CA ALA A 26 12.68 5.22 -5.35
C ALA A 26 11.92 3.88 -5.36
N PHE A 27 10.65 3.88 -4.97
CA PHE A 27 9.80 2.68 -4.98
C PHE A 27 9.28 2.38 -6.38
N GLU A 28 8.97 3.40 -7.17
CA GLU A 28 8.62 3.25 -8.59
C GLU A 28 9.78 2.68 -9.41
N ALA A 29 11.02 3.07 -9.10
CA ALA A 29 12.20 2.50 -9.74
C ALA A 29 12.35 1.00 -9.45
N LEU A 30 11.89 0.53 -8.28
CA LEU A 30 11.85 -0.90 -7.96
C LEU A 30 10.80 -1.66 -8.77
N LYS A 31 9.80 -1.02 -9.37
CA LYS A 31 8.83 -1.69 -10.25
C LYS A 31 9.42 -2.04 -11.63
N GLN A 32 10.59 -1.53 -11.98
CA GLN A 32 11.19 -1.75 -13.30
C GLN A 32 11.99 -3.06 -13.40
N ASN A 33 11.91 -3.67 -14.60
CA ASN A 33 12.51 -4.94 -15.04
C ASN A 33 13.90 -5.25 -14.43
N TRP A 34 14.06 -6.47 -13.90
CA TRP A 34 15.29 -6.91 -13.22
C TRP A 34 16.18 -7.82 -14.10
N PRO A 35 17.50 -7.89 -13.85
CA PRO A 35 18.42 -8.74 -14.61
C PRO A 35 18.05 -10.23 -14.59
N ASN A 36 18.12 -10.82 -15.78
CA ASN A 36 18.09 -12.26 -16.01
C ASN A 36 19.38 -12.89 -15.47
N ALA A 37 19.28 -13.57 -14.32
CA ALA A 37 20.31 -14.35 -13.65
C ALA A 37 20.58 -15.71 -14.33
N GLY A 38 19.80 -16.06 -15.36
CA GLY A 38 19.93 -17.27 -16.16
C GLY A 38 18.85 -18.32 -15.86
N LYS A 39 18.72 -19.32 -16.73
CA LYS A 39 17.61 -20.30 -16.68
C LYS A 39 17.86 -21.53 -15.80
N PHE A 40 18.95 -21.57 -15.02
CA PHE A 40 19.22 -22.70 -14.14
C PHE A 40 18.48 -22.57 -12.81
N LYS A 41 18.12 -23.70 -12.18
CA LYS A 41 17.20 -23.75 -11.03
C LYS A 41 17.54 -22.79 -9.89
N LEU A 42 18.83 -22.61 -9.57
CA LEU A 42 19.26 -21.69 -8.52
C LEU A 42 19.09 -20.22 -8.91
N ALA A 43 19.33 -19.85 -10.17
CA ALA A 43 19.10 -18.49 -10.67
C ALA A 43 17.61 -18.14 -10.63
N VAL A 44 16.74 -19.04 -11.11
CA VAL A 44 15.28 -18.85 -11.06
C VAL A 44 14.78 -18.73 -9.61
N TRP A 45 15.33 -19.53 -8.68
CA TRP A 45 14.99 -19.39 -7.27
C TRP A 45 15.44 -18.05 -6.67
N LEU A 46 16.65 -17.60 -7.01
CA LEU A 46 17.18 -16.32 -6.53
C LEU A 46 16.39 -15.13 -7.08
N GLU A 47 16.03 -15.15 -8.36
CA GLU A 47 15.15 -14.16 -8.99
C GLU A 47 13.82 -14.07 -8.24
N ARG A 48 13.20 -15.22 -7.90
CA ARG A 48 11.96 -15.26 -7.10
C ARG A 48 12.10 -14.65 -5.72
N VAL A 49 13.16 -14.98 -5.00
CA VAL A 49 13.35 -14.41 -3.66
C VAL A 49 13.54 -12.89 -3.72
N VAL A 50 14.24 -12.39 -4.74
CA VAL A 50 14.47 -10.95 -4.90
C VAL A 50 13.18 -10.23 -5.30
N ASP A 51 12.43 -10.80 -6.22
CA ASP A 51 11.20 -10.23 -6.76
C ASP A 51 10.08 -10.19 -5.70
N ASP A 52 9.90 -11.26 -4.90
CA ASP A 52 8.98 -11.26 -3.75
C ASP A 52 9.32 -10.14 -2.75
N ARG A 53 10.60 -9.96 -2.44
CA ARG A 53 11.05 -8.94 -1.46
C ARG A 53 10.83 -7.54 -2.00
N ARG A 54 11.05 -7.34 -3.29
CA ARG A 54 10.81 -6.09 -3.99
C ARG A 54 9.32 -5.73 -3.97
N ASN A 55 8.46 -6.66 -4.38
CA ASN A 55 7.01 -6.44 -4.40
C ASN A 55 6.48 -6.14 -2.99
N ALA A 56 7.00 -6.83 -1.97
CA ALA A 56 6.68 -6.53 -0.57
C ALA A 56 7.12 -5.12 -0.14
N VAL A 57 8.30 -4.66 -0.54
CA VAL A 57 8.80 -3.30 -0.22
C VAL A 57 7.97 -2.23 -0.92
N VAL A 58 7.62 -2.44 -2.19
CA VAL A 58 6.77 -1.52 -2.96
C VAL A 58 5.39 -1.42 -2.34
N ALA A 59 4.74 -2.55 -2.06
CA ALA A 59 3.42 -2.60 -1.43
C ALA A 59 3.42 -1.91 -0.07
N HIS A 60 4.46 -2.15 0.75
CA HIS A 60 4.57 -1.51 2.06
C HIS A 60 4.74 0.02 1.96
N ALA A 61 5.46 0.52 0.96
CA ALA A 61 5.57 1.95 0.71
C ALA A 61 4.23 2.58 0.29
N GLU A 62 3.46 1.87 -0.53
CA GLU A 62 2.12 2.31 -0.96
C GLU A 62 1.13 2.31 0.21
N HIS A 63 1.18 1.30 1.08
CA HIS A 63 0.40 1.29 2.34
C HIS A 63 0.77 2.48 3.24
N LEU A 64 2.05 2.79 3.35
CA LEU A 64 2.51 3.92 4.16
C LEU A 64 2.01 5.25 3.60
N LYS A 65 2.02 5.41 2.27
CA LYS A 65 1.46 6.58 1.59
C LYS A 65 -0.03 6.75 1.90
N ILE A 66 -0.82 5.68 1.74
CA ILE A 66 -2.26 5.68 2.05
C ILE A 66 -2.49 6.08 3.52
N ALA A 67 -1.74 5.50 4.45
CA ALA A 67 -1.87 5.82 5.86
C ALA A 67 -1.56 7.30 6.15
N PHE A 68 -0.57 7.88 5.47
CA PHE A 68 -0.19 9.28 5.65
C PHE A 68 -1.21 10.25 5.06
N GLU A 69 -1.79 9.94 3.89
CA GLU A 69 -2.88 10.71 3.28
C GLU A 69 -4.16 10.68 4.13
N GLU A 70 -4.50 9.53 4.71
CA GLU A 70 -5.63 9.40 5.64
C GLU A 70 -5.37 10.18 6.94
N MET A 71 -4.16 10.13 7.49
CA MET A 71 -3.77 10.93 8.65
C MET A 71 -3.86 12.43 8.37
N GLU A 72 -3.38 12.90 7.22
CA GLU A 72 -3.53 14.29 6.78
C GLU A 72 -5.01 14.70 6.75
N THR A 73 -5.85 13.88 6.11
CA THR A 73 -7.29 14.12 5.98
C THR A 73 -7.97 14.22 7.34
N LYS A 74 -7.72 13.28 8.25
CA LYS A 74 -8.31 13.28 9.60
C LYS A 74 -7.82 14.44 10.45
N LEU A 75 -6.53 14.79 10.39
CA LEU A 75 -5.99 15.92 11.15
C LEU A 75 -6.55 17.26 10.66
N LYS A 76 -6.79 17.40 9.36
CA LYS A 76 -7.52 18.55 8.79
C LYS A 76 -8.97 18.61 9.27
N ASP A 77 -9.70 17.49 9.25
CA ASP A 77 -11.09 17.42 9.76
C ASP A 77 -11.16 17.79 11.25
N ILE A 78 -10.22 17.29 12.06
CA ILE A 78 -10.10 17.69 13.47
C ILE A 78 -9.89 19.20 13.60
N ALA A 79 -8.91 19.77 12.88
CA ALA A 79 -8.63 21.20 12.92
C ALA A 79 -9.84 22.05 12.51
N GLU A 80 -10.59 21.63 11.51
CA GLU A 80 -11.80 22.31 11.04
C GLU A 80 -12.95 22.21 12.06
N ARG A 81 -13.22 21.02 12.60
CA ARG A 81 -14.26 20.81 13.62
C ARG A 81 -14.04 21.65 14.87
N PHE A 82 -12.80 21.78 15.30
CA PHE A 82 -12.44 22.64 16.42
C PHE A 82 -12.57 24.14 16.12
N LYS A 83 -12.28 24.58 14.89
CA LYS A 83 -12.54 25.97 14.47
C LYS A 83 -14.05 26.27 14.45
N ASN A 84 -14.87 25.25 14.18
CA ASN A 84 -16.31 25.39 13.99
C ASN A 84 -17.16 25.18 15.27
N THR A 85 -16.61 24.67 16.39
CA THR A 85 -17.43 24.24 17.55
C THR A 85 -16.84 24.61 18.93
N ASP A 86 -17.60 25.36 19.74
CA ASP A 86 -17.19 25.83 21.08
C ASP A 86 -17.76 24.98 22.25
N GLY A 87 -17.50 23.66 22.31
CA GLY A 87 -17.74 22.96 23.60
C GLY A 87 -17.94 21.44 23.62
N GLN A 88 -18.18 20.77 22.49
CA GLN A 88 -18.41 19.31 22.44
C GLN A 88 -17.17 18.49 22.00
N ASN A 89 -15.98 19.08 22.11
CA ASN A 89 -14.76 18.65 21.43
C ASN A 89 -14.27 17.22 21.74
N ALA A 90 -14.23 16.79 23.01
CA ALA A 90 -13.50 15.57 23.36
C ALA A 90 -14.10 14.28 22.75
N GLU A 91 -15.43 14.16 22.69
CA GLU A 91 -16.08 12.96 22.16
C GLU A 91 -16.04 12.89 20.63
N GLU A 92 -16.24 14.01 19.94
CA GLU A 92 -16.18 14.03 18.47
C GLU A 92 -14.77 13.77 17.94
N ILE A 93 -13.72 14.32 18.58
CA ILE A 93 -12.33 13.99 18.22
C ILE A 93 -12.06 12.50 18.44
N LYS A 94 -12.54 11.95 19.56
CA LYS A 94 -12.35 10.54 19.88
C LYS A 94 -13.02 9.65 18.82
N LYS A 95 -14.18 10.06 18.29
CA LYS A 95 -14.84 9.37 17.16
C LYS A 95 -14.02 9.46 15.87
N VAL A 96 -13.48 10.64 15.55
CA VAL A 96 -12.65 10.84 14.34
C VAL A 96 -11.36 10.01 14.42
N MET A 97 -10.70 10.00 15.59
CA MET A 97 -9.50 9.19 15.82
C MET A 97 -9.80 7.69 15.83
N ALA A 98 -10.91 7.25 16.43
CA ALA A 98 -11.32 5.85 16.40
C ALA A 98 -11.65 5.36 14.97
N GLY A 99 -12.11 6.27 14.09
CA GLY A 99 -12.37 5.95 12.69
C GLY A 99 -11.14 5.92 11.78
N LEU A 100 -9.99 6.44 12.23
CA LEU A 100 -8.77 6.49 11.40
C LEU A 100 -8.20 5.09 11.16
N GLU A 101 -8.07 4.27 12.21
CA GLU A 101 -7.54 2.90 12.08
C GLU A 101 -8.39 2.07 11.11
N GLY A 102 -9.72 2.15 11.25
CA GLY A 102 -10.65 1.47 10.33
C GLY A 102 -10.55 1.97 8.89
N ALA A 103 -10.40 3.28 8.69
CA ALA A 103 -10.24 3.85 7.34
C ALA A 103 -8.94 3.38 6.68
N VAL A 104 -7.82 3.39 7.42
CA VAL A 104 -6.52 2.91 6.92
C VAL A 104 -6.60 1.42 6.57
N VAL A 105 -7.15 0.58 7.45
CA VAL A 105 -7.30 -0.86 7.20
C VAL A 105 -8.18 -1.12 5.97
N GLN A 106 -9.28 -0.37 5.80
CA GLN A 106 -10.15 -0.51 4.62
C GLN A 106 -9.45 -0.07 3.34
N ALA A 107 -8.73 1.05 3.36
CA ALA A 107 -8.02 1.56 2.20
C ALA A 107 -6.87 0.63 1.77
N VAL A 108 -6.10 0.12 2.73
CA VAL A 108 -5.07 -0.90 2.50
C VAL A 108 -5.68 -2.19 1.96
N GLY A 109 -6.76 -2.70 2.56
CA GLY A 109 -7.42 -3.92 2.10
C GLY A 109 -8.01 -3.79 0.69
N ALA A 110 -8.56 -2.61 0.35
CA ALA A 110 -9.02 -2.31 -1.00
C ALA A 110 -7.85 -2.25 -1.99
N TYR A 111 -6.72 -1.65 -1.58
CA TYR A 111 -5.50 -1.63 -2.38
C TYR A 111 -4.98 -3.04 -2.66
N ASP A 112 -4.83 -3.86 -1.62
CA ASP A 112 -4.36 -5.25 -1.73
C ASP A 112 -5.27 -6.08 -2.64
N THR A 113 -6.59 -5.93 -2.51
CA THR A 113 -7.56 -6.60 -3.36
C THR A 113 -7.42 -6.17 -4.82
N ASN A 114 -7.22 -4.89 -5.09
CA ASN A 114 -7.04 -4.38 -6.45
C ASN A 114 -5.71 -4.84 -7.06
N THR A 115 -4.63 -4.86 -6.27
CA THR A 115 -3.32 -5.35 -6.69
C THR A 115 -3.38 -6.85 -7.00
N GLU A 116 -4.00 -7.66 -6.15
CA GLU A 116 -4.18 -9.09 -6.40
C GLU A 116 -5.06 -9.36 -7.63
N ASN A 117 -6.11 -8.55 -7.85
CA ASN A 117 -6.93 -8.65 -9.06
C ASN A 117 -6.16 -8.31 -10.35
N GLN A 118 -5.04 -7.58 -10.26
CA GLN A 118 -4.21 -7.19 -11.40
C GLN A 118 -3.04 -8.13 -11.63
N GLN A 119 -2.42 -8.61 -10.54
CA GLN A 119 -1.15 -9.34 -10.56
C GLN A 119 -1.29 -10.83 -10.23
N HIS A 120 -2.40 -11.29 -9.66
CA HIS A 120 -2.68 -12.70 -9.38
C HIS A 120 -1.60 -13.47 -8.57
N ASN A 121 -0.78 -12.77 -7.78
CA ASN A 121 0.38 -13.34 -7.07
C ASN A 121 0.03 -14.42 -6.03
N TYR A 122 -1.18 -14.42 -5.46
CA TYR A 122 -1.56 -15.30 -4.33
C TYR A 122 -2.72 -16.25 -4.62
N THR A 123 -3.38 -16.12 -5.77
CA THR A 123 -4.51 -16.96 -6.16
C THR A 123 -4.02 -18.17 -6.96
N ALA A 124 -3.98 -19.35 -6.35
CA ALA A 124 -3.60 -20.58 -7.07
C ALA A 124 -4.59 -20.89 -8.21
N ASP A 125 -4.12 -20.89 -9.47
CA ASP A 125 -4.88 -21.39 -10.62
C ASP A 125 -4.44 -22.83 -10.98
N PRO A 126 -5.27 -23.84 -10.69
CA PRO A 126 -4.98 -25.22 -11.05
C PRO A 126 -5.19 -25.54 -12.55
N VAL A 127 -5.75 -24.64 -13.36
CA VAL A 127 -6.24 -24.97 -14.73
C VAL A 127 -5.66 -24.09 -15.85
N GLY A 128 -5.13 -22.90 -15.55
CA GLY A 128 -4.42 -22.06 -16.53
C GLY A 128 -5.27 -21.51 -17.68
N THR A 129 -6.60 -21.59 -17.58
CA THR A 129 -7.54 -21.17 -18.64
C THR A 129 -8.70 -20.31 -18.14
N GLY A 130 -8.68 -19.89 -16.87
CA GLY A 130 -9.71 -19.02 -16.29
C GLY A 130 -9.45 -17.52 -16.53
N PRO A 131 -10.38 -16.63 -16.15
CA PRO A 131 -10.11 -15.18 -16.09
C PRO A 131 -8.97 -14.82 -15.11
N ASN A 132 -8.58 -15.76 -14.24
CA ASN A 132 -7.45 -15.72 -13.31
C ASN A 132 -6.26 -16.57 -13.82
N ALA A 133 -6.18 -16.83 -15.13
CA ALA A 133 -5.10 -17.62 -15.72
C ALA A 133 -3.76 -16.95 -15.45
N ASN A 134 -2.79 -17.71 -14.94
CA ASN A 134 -1.37 -17.38 -14.84
C ASN A 134 -0.95 -16.56 -16.06
N LYS A 135 -0.59 -15.29 -15.87
CA LYS A 135 -0.23 -14.39 -16.95
C LYS A 135 1.27 -14.14 -16.92
N PRO A 136 2.08 -14.97 -17.59
CA PRO A 136 3.55 -14.81 -17.61
C PRO A 136 4.05 -13.52 -18.30
N THR A 137 3.15 -12.58 -18.60
CA THR A 137 3.41 -11.31 -19.29
C THR A 137 2.67 -10.13 -18.65
N ASP A 138 2.09 -10.26 -17.46
CA ASP A 138 1.44 -9.13 -16.77
C ASP A 138 2.46 -8.15 -16.14
N GLY A 139 3.73 -8.55 -16.11
CA GLY A 139 4.85 -7.70 -15.73
C GLY A 139 5.25 -7.81 -14.27
N ASP A 140 4.72 -8.81 -13.54
CA ASP A 140 5.19 -9.16 -12.19
C ASP A 140 6.55 -9.88 -12.19
N GLY A 141 6.91 -10.52 -13.31
CA GLY A 141 8.16 -11.26 -13.51
C GLY A 141 8.06 -12.79 -13.30
N TYR A 142 6.86 -13.36 -13.15
CA TYR A 142 6.68 -14.77 -12.79
C TYR A 142 5.99 -15.64 -13.84
N ASN A 143 6.24 -16.96 -13.73
CA ASN A 143 5.39 -18.00 -14.32
C ASN A 143 4.67 -18.68 -13.16
N ASP A 144 3.41 -18.30 -12.96
CA ASP A 144 2.58 -18.78 -11.86
C ASP A 144 2.16 -20.25 -12.03
N ASN A 145 2.56 -20.89 -13.14
CA ASN A 145 2.40 -22.32 -13.34
C ASN A 145 3.55 -23.10 -12.69
N LEU A 146 3.39 -23.41 -11.40
CA LEU A 146 4.32 -24.26 -10.64
C LEU A 146 4.43 -25.71 -11.17
N ASN A 147 3.54 -26.12 -12.09
CA ASN A 147 3.57 -27.45 -12.74
C ASN A 147 4.27 -27.45 -14.11
N ASP A 148 4.73 -26.30 -14.60
CA ASP A 148 5.46 -26.25 -15.85
C ASP A 148 6.87 -26.84 -15.63
N THR A 149 7.06 -28.09 -16.07
CA THR A 149 8.38 -28.72 -16.08
C THR A 149 9.31 -27.86 -16.93
N VAL A 150 10.30 -27.24 -16.28
CA VAL A 150 11.42 -26.57 -16.95
C VAL A 150 12.13 -27.61 -17.81
N THR A 151 11.80 -27.66 -19.10
CA THR A 151 12.58 -28.42 -20.08
C THR A 151 13.95 -27.77 -20.20
N THR A 152 14.98 -28.53 -19.84
CA THR A 152 16.41 -28.22 -19.97
C THR A 152 16.80 -27.76 -21.36
#